data_AF-A0A4D6YCW5-F1
#
_entry.id   AF-A0A4D6YCW5-F1
#
_cell.length_a   1.000
_cell.length_b   1.000
_cell.length_c   1.000
_cell.angle_alpha   90.00
_cell.angle_beta   90.00
_cell.angle_gamma   90.00
#
_symmetry.space_group_name_H-M   'P 1'
#
loop_
_entity.id
_entity.type
_entity.pdbx_description
1 polymer ?
#
loop_
_entity_poly.entity_id
_entity_poly.type
_entity_poly.pdbx_seq_one_letter_code
_entity_poly.pdbx_strand_id
1 'polypeptide(L)'
;MKKLINIIKITEQILFFLRDITYQEHNILLDSKDNIAVMLQCIGKDKKILIKKLLSANKNRCILEKKYNIFKPYVNKPKLKKVWENIVDQSLILKELNFKNKKLLNHRMYLNQHFLDLLNAHNKKIIYNVDGNLESQ
;
A
#
# COMPACT_ATOMS: atom_id res chain seq x y z
N MET A 1 -17.12 13.39 24.76
CA MET A 1 -15.82 12.76 25.08
C MET A 1 -15.75 11.27 24.74
N LYS A 2 -16.65 10.39 25.24
CA LYS A 2 -16.63 8.93 24.93
C LYS A 2 -16.56 8.60 23.42
N LYS A 3 -17.32 9.33 22.59
CA LYS A 3 -17.32 9.17 21.12
C LYS A 3 -15.95 9.46 20.46
N LEU A 4 -15.24 10.49 20.93
CA LEU A 4 -13.91 10.86 20.41
C LEU A 4 -12.89 9.77 20.74
N ILE A 5 -12.89 9.29 21.98
CA ILE A 5 -12.04 8.17 22.43
C ILE A 5 -12.29 6.93 21.56
N ASN A 6 -13.56 6.61 21.29
CA ASN A 6 -13.91 5.46 20.47
C ASN A 6 -13.37 5.59 19.03
N ILE A 7 -13.52 6.76 18.41
CA ILE A 7 -13.00 6.99 17.05
C ILE A 7 -11.48 6.90 16.99
N ILE A 8 -10.78 7.39 18.01
CA ILE A 8 -9.32 7.30 18.08
C ILE A 8 -8.90 5.82 18.22
N LYS A 9 -9.57 5.02 19.06
CA LYS A 9 -9.32 3.57 19.14
C LYS A 9 -9.61 2.83 17.82
N ILE A 10 -10.70 3.17 17.14
CA ILE A 10 -11.02 2.63 15.82
C ILE A 10 -9.90 2.99 14.82
N THR A 11 -9.36 4.20 14.89
CA THR A 11 -8.24 4.64 14.05
C THR A 11 -7.00 3.78 14.29
N GLU A 12 -6.65 3.52 15.56
CA GLU A 12 -5.55 2.64 15.95
C GLU A 12 -5.74 1.21 15.41
N GLN A 13 -6.93 0.64 15.55
CA GLN A 13 -7.25 -0.70 15.03
C GLN A 13 -7.14 -0.76 13.50
N ILE A 14 -7.66 0.25 12.78
CA ILE A 14 -7.56 0.30 11.32
C ILE A 14 -6.09 0.34 10.89
N LEU A 15 -5.24 1.11 11.57
CA LEU A 15 -3.82 1.17 11.28
C LEU A 15 -3.12 -0.16 11.54
N PHE A 16 -3.48 -0.87 12.62
CA PHE A 16 -2.97 -2.21 12.90
C PHE A 16 -3.28 -3.18 11.74
N PHE A 17 -4.54 -3.24 11.29
CA PHE A 17 -4.93 -4.09 10.17
C PHE A 17 -4.24 -3.67 8.86
N LEU A 18 -4.12 -2.36 8.62
CA LEU A 18 -3.47 -1.85 7.42
C LEU A 18 -1.98 -2.21 7.39
N ARG A 19 -1.32 -2.21 8.55
CA ARG A 19 0.07 -2.68 8.69
C ARG A 19 0.19 -4.16 8.38
N ASP A 20 -0.68 -5.00 8.94
CA ASP A 20 -0.66 -6.44 8.71
C ASP A 20 -0.82 -6.78 7.22
N ILE A 21 -1.82 -6.19 6.57
CA ILE A 21 -2.05 -6.39 5.12
C ILE A 21 -0.88 -5.86 4.29
N THR A 22 -0.25 -4.77 4.69
CA THR A 22 0.93 -4.24 3.98
C THR A 22 2.16 -5.15 4.18
N TYR A 23 2.26 -5.84 5.31
CA TYR A 23 3.29 -6.85 5.55
C TYR A 23 3.04 -8.12 4.72
N GLN A 24 1.79 -8.57 4.65
CA GLN A 24 1.42 -9.67 3.76
C GLN A 24 1.74 -9.36 2.30
N GLU A 25 1.44 -8.13 1.85
CA GLU A 25 1.83 -7.65 0.51
C GLU A 25 3.35 -7.71 0.31
N HIS A 26 4.13 -7.28 1.31
CA HIS A 26 5.59 -7.34 1.25
C HIS A 26 6.08 -8.75 0.99
N ASN A 27 5.56 -9.73 1.74
CA ASN A 27 5.96 -11.13 1.59
C ASN A 27 5.56 -11.69 0.22
N ILE A 28 4.36 -11.36 -0.29
CA ILE A 28 3.92 -11.76 -1.63
C ILE A 28 4.80 -11.13 -2.72
N LEU A 29 5.29 -9.91 -2.51
CA LEU A 29 6.21 -9.23 -3.43
C LEU A 29 7.66 -9.73 -3.37
N LEU A 30 8.03 -10.49 -2.34
CA LEU A 30 9.31 -11.19 -2.28
C LEU A 30 9.21 -12.59 -2.89
N ASP A 31 8.08 -13.24 -2.68
CA ASP A 31 7.83 -14.61 -3.14
C ASP A 31 7.54 -14.68 -4.65
N SER A 32 7.79 -15.84 -5.27
CA SER A 32 7.65 -16.10 -6.71
C SER A 32 6.50 -17.07 -7.02
N LYS A 33 5.40 -16.98 -6.28
CA LYS A 33 4.22 -17.84 -6.45
C LYS A 33 3.44 -17.54 -7.74
N ASP A 34 2.90 -18.58 -8.38
CA ASP A 34 2.13 -18.47 -9.63
C ASP A 34 0.87 -17.58 -9.50
N ASN A 35 0.31 -17.45 -8.29
CA ASN A 35 -0.94 -16.72 -8.03
C ASN A 35 -0.73 -15.28 -7.48
N ILE A 36 0.47 -14.70 -7.62
CA ILE A 36 0.79 -13.35 -7.09
C ILE A 36 -0.22 -12.30 -7.54
N ALA A 37 -0.64 -12.30 -8.80
CA ALA A 37 -1.53 -11.28 -9.35
C ALA A 37 -2.89 -11.25 -8.62
N VAL A 38 -3.50 -12.42 -8.38
CA VAL A 38 -4.79 -12.52 -7.68
C VAL A 38 -4.63 -12.09 -6.22
N MET A 39 -3.57 -12.52 -5.54
CA MET A 39 -3.33 -12.15 -4.14
C MET A 39 -3.13 -10.64 -3.96
N LEU A 40 -2.33 -10.01 -4.84
CA LEU A 40 -2.11 -8.56 -4.82
C LEU A 40 -3.41 -7.78 -5.11
N GLN A 41 -4.28 -8.28 -5.98
CA GLN A 41 -5.59 -7.67 -6.23
C GLN A 41 -6.49 -7.72 -4.98
N CYS A 42 -6.56 -8.85 -4.29
CA CYS A 42 -7.32 -8.98 -3.04
C CYS A 42 -6.81 -8.01 -1.96
N ILE A 43 -5.49 -8.01 -1.73
CA ILE A 43 -4.82 -7.08 -0.82
C ILE A 43 -5.11 -5.61 -1.18
N GLY A 44 -5.05 -5.28 -2.47
CA GLY A 44 -5.36 -3.93 -2.96
C GLY A 44 -6.80 -3.49 -2.64
N LYS A 45 -7.76 -4.41 -2.77
CA LYS A 45 -9.17 -4.16 -2.40
C LYS A 45 -9.30 -3.92 -0.90
N ASP A 46 -8.69 -4.76 -0.07
CA ASP A 46 -8.78 -4.65 1.39
C ASP A 46 -8.13 -3.37 1.92
N LYS A 47 -6.95 -3.01 1.41
CA LYS A 47 -6.31 -1.72 1.70
C LYS A 47 -7.21 -0.55 1.34
N LYS A 48 -7.87 -0.59 0.17
CA LYS A 48 -8.79 0.47 -0.26
C LYS A 48 -9.96 0.62 0.70
N ILE A 49 -10.52 -0.48 1.20
CA ILE A 49 -11.60 -0.46 2.20
C ILE A 49 -11.10 0.15 3.52
N LEU A 50 -9.94 -0.28 4.02
CA LEU A 50 -9.37 0.24 5.27
C LEU A 50 -9.01 1.72 5.17
N ILE A 51 -8.43 2.18 4.05
CA ILE A 51 -8.12 3.60 3.83
C ILE A 51 -9.41 4.43 3.81
N LYS A 52 -10.48 3.96 3.17
CA LYS A 52 -11.79 4.65 3.22
C LYS A 52 -12.32 4.75 4.65
N LYS A 53 -12.24 3.68 5.44
CA LYS A 53 -12.63 3.68 6.86
C LYS A 53 -11.77 4.66 7.66
N LEU A 54 -10.46 4.70 7.42
CA LEU A 54 -9.52 5.60 8.07
C LEU A 54 -9.86 7.08 7.79
N LEU A 55 -10.14 7.41 6.53
CA LEU A 55 -10.55 8.76 6.13
C LEU A 55 -11.85 9.18 6.80
N SER A 56 -12.84 8.28 6.89
CA SER A 56 -14.10 8.53 7.59
C SER A 56 -13.89 8.74 9.09
N ALA A 57 -13.11 7.87 9.74
CA ALA A 57 -12.74 8.01 11.15
C ALA A 57 -12.03 9.34 11.42
N ASN A 58 -11.12 9.76 10.54
CA ASN A 58 -10.41 11.02 10.68
C ASN A 58 -11.34 12.24 10.52
N LYS A 59 -12.28 12.21 9.56
CA LYS A 59 -13.33 13.25 9.43
C LYS A 59 -14.14 13.38 10.72
N ASN A 60 -14.61 12.25 11.25
CA ASN A 60 -15.38 12.21 12.49
C ASN A 60 -14.57 12.68 13.70
N ARG A 61 -13.27 12.32 13.77
CA ARG A 61 -12.33 12.81 14.78
C ARG A 61 -12.27 14.33 14.75
N CYS A 62 -12.01 14.94 13.59
CA CYS A 62 -11.93 16.40 13.43
C CYS A 62 -13.22 17.12 13.87
N ILE A 63 -14.39 16.57 13.55
CA ILE A 63 -15.68 17.15 13.97
C ILE A 63 -15.82 17.11 15.50
N LEU A 64 -15.48 15.99 16.12
CA LEU A 64 -15.58 15.83 17.57
C LEU A 64 -14.52 16.63 18.33
N GLU A 65 -13.32 16.76 17.78
CA GLU A 65 -12.27 17.64 18.32
C GLU A 65 -12.75 19.08 18.43
N LYS A 66 -13.32 19.61 17.33
CA LYS A 66 -13.94 20.95 17.31
C LYS A 66 -15.07 21.04 18.34
N LYS A 67 -15.97 20.05 18.39
CA LYS A 67 -17.11 20.03 19.32
C LYS A 67 -16.68 20.03 20.80
N TYR A 68 -15.58 19.36 21.14
CA TYR A 68 -15.10 19.26 22.50
C TYR A 68 -13.99 20.27 22.84
N ASN A 69 -13.61 21.13 21.89
CA ASN A 69 -12.48 22.06 22.00
C ASN A 69 -11.19 21.38 22.48
N ILE A 70 -10.92 20.18 21.96
CA ILE A 70 -9.75 19.37 22.31
C ILE A 70 -9.08 18.93 21.01
N PHE A 71 -7.79 19.16 20.90
CA PHE A 71 -7.03 18.89 19.68
C PHE A 71 -5.80 18.02 19.97
N LYS A 72 -5.42 17.21 18.97
CA LYS A 72 -4.11 16.54 18.95
C LYS A 72 -2.97 17.55 19.17
N PRO A 73 -1.89 17.21 19.89
CA PRO A 73 -1.53 15.88 20.39
C PRO A 73 -2.16 15.51 21.76
N TYR A 74 -3.23 16.19 22.17
CA TYR A 74 -3.97 15.90 23.41
C TYR A 74 -3.12 16.02 24.68
N VAL A 75 -2.22 17.00 24.74
CA VAL A 75 -1.25 17.22 25.85
C VAL A 75 -1.92 17.14 27.22
N ASN A 76 -3.11 17.73 27.36
CA ASN A 76 -3.84 17.82 28.64
C ASN A 76 -4.72 16.59 28.94
N LYS A 77 -4.61 15.51 28.14
CA LYS A 77 -5.41 14.28 28.25
C LYS A 77 -4.50 13.04 28.08
N PRO A 78 -3.82 12.58 29.15
CA PRO A 78 -2.78 11.53 29.07
C PRO A 78 -3.21 10.24 28.36
N LYS A 79 -4.44 9.78 28.62
CA LYS A 79 -5.01 8.58 27.98
C LYS A 79 -5.16 8.75 26.45
N LEU A 80 -5.55 9.94 25.99
CA LEU A 80 -5.69 10.23 24.56
C LEU A 80 -4.34 10.48 23.90
N LYS A 81 -3.42 11.15 24.61
CA LYS A 81 -2.05 11.39 24.18
C LYS A 81 -1.35 10.06 23.85
N LYS A 82 -1.38 9.09 24.78
CA LYS A 82 -0.74 7.77 24.57
C LYS A 82 -1.26 7.04 23.32
N VAL A 83 -2.58 7.01 23.12
CA VAL A 83 -3.16 6.34 21.94
C VAL A 83 -2.82 7.11 20.65
N TRP A 84 -2.75 8.44 20.72
CA TRP A 84 -2.37 9.26 19.58
C TRP A 84 -0.90 9.07 19.20
N GLU A 85 0.00 8.95 20.17
CA GLU A 85 1.41 8.64 19.95
C GLU A 85 1.55 7.28 19.24
N ASN A 86 0.88 6.24 19.75
CA ASN A 86 0.82 4.94 19.06
C ASN A 86 0.36 5.05 17.60
N ILE A 87 -0.69 5.83 17.33
CA ILE A 87 -1.20 6.06 15.98
C ILE A 87 -0.15 6.71 15.08
N VAL A 88 0.59 7.69 15.60
CA VAL A 88 1.66 8.37 14.86
C VAL A 88 2.79 7.39 14.54
N ASP A 89 3.25 6.63 15.52
CA ASP A 89 4.33 5.65 15.35
C ASP A 89 3.94 4.56 14.34
N GLN A 90 2.72 4.01 14.44
CA GLN A 90 2.22 3.04 13.47
C GLN A 90 2.13 3.61 12.06
N SER A 91 1.76 4.88 11.92
CA SER A 91 1.68 5.54 10.62
C SER A 91 3.07 5.72 9.99
N LEU A 92 4.10 5.99 10.79
CA LEU A 92 5.48 6.08 10.31
C LEU A 92 5.99 4.72 9.82
N ILE A 93 5.80 3.66 10.61
CA ILE A 93 6.16 2.28 10.24
C ILE A 93 5.44 1.87 8.94
N LEU A 94 4.14 2.17 8.84
CA LEU A 94 3.35 1.86 7.65
C LEU A 94 3.88 2.60 6.40
N LYS A 95 4.28 3.87 6.55
CA LYS A 95 4.85 4.67 5.47
C LYS A 95 6.15 4.03 4.95
N GLU A 96 7.03 3.62 5.85
CA GLU A 96 8.28 2.96 5.48
C GLU A 96 8.05 1.62 4.78
N LEU A 97 7.17 0.79 5.33
CA LEU A 97 6.84 -0.51 4.74
C LEU A 97 6.21 -0.36 3.35
N ASN A 98 5.26 0.57 3.19
CA ASN A 98 4.64 0.86 1.91
C ASN A 98 5.67 1.38 0.87
N PHE A 99 6.66 2.16 1.32
CA PHE A 99 7.74 2.61 0.46
C PHE A 99 8.64 1.45 0.00
N LYS A 100 8.94 0.49 0.88
CA LYS A 100 9.66 -0.75 0.50
C LYS A 100 8.87 -1.54 -0.54
N ASN A 101 7.56 -1.71 -0.35
CA ASN A 101 6.71 -2.42 -1.31
C ASN A 101 6.65 -1.73 -2.67
N LYS A 102 6.60 -0.39 -2.69
CA LYS A 102 6.70 0.39 -3.92
C LYS A 102 8.00 0.12 -4.68
N LYS A 103 9.14 0.04 -3.98
CA LYS A 103 10.44 -0.28 -4.60
C LYS A 103 10.42 -1.66 -5.27
N LEU A 104 9.91 -2.67 -4.57
CA LEU A 104 9.79 -4.04 -5.10
C LEU A 104 8.91 -4.10 -6.34
N LEU A 105 7.73 -3.45 -6.29
CA LEU A 105 6.82 -3.35 -7.43
C LEU A 105 7.48 -2.70 -8.65
N ASN A 106 8.13 -1.56 -8.44
CA ASN A 106 8.81 -0.84 -9.52
C ASN A 106 9.94 -1.68 -10.14
N HIS A 107 10.70 -2.40 -9.31
CA HIS A 107 11.76 -3.28 -9.80
C HIS A 107 11.20 -4.43 -10.65
N ARG A 108 10.12 -5.09 -10.19
CA ARG A 108 9.44 -6.14 -10.96
C ARG A 108 8.87 -5.61 -12.28
N MET A 109 8.24 -4.44 -12.27
CA MET A 109 7.73 -3.80 -13.48
C MET A 109 8.85 -3.50 -14.48
N TYR A 110 9.99 -2.99 -14.00
CA TYR A 110 11.15 -2.72 -14.84
C TYR A 110 11.66 -4.00 -15.53
N LEU A 111 11.86 -5.09 -14.78
CA LEU A 111 12.31 -6.37 -15.33
C LEU A 111 11.30 -6.95 -16.34
N ASN A 112 10.01 -6.89 -16.01
CA ASN A 112 8.95 -7.36 -16.90
C ASN A 112 8.93 -6.58 -18.23
N GLN A 113 9.05 -5.25 -18.16
CA GLN A 113 9.09 -4.41 -19.37
C GLN A 113 10.33 -4.73 -20.21
N HIS A 114 11.50 -4.83 -19.57
CA HIS A 114 12.74 -5.19 -20.26
C HIS A 114 12.64 -6.56 -20.96
N PHE A 115 12.01 -7.54 -20.31
CA PHE A 115 11.79 -8.86 -20.91
C PHE A 115 10.84 -8.80 -22.12
N LEU A 116 9.74 -8.03 -22.03
CA LEU A 116 8.83 -7.81 -23.17
C LEU A 116 9.53 -7.10 -24.33
N ASP A 117 10.40 -6.13 -24.05
CA ASP A 117 11.16 -5.41 -25.07
C ASP A 117 12.14 -6.34 -25.80
N LEU A 118 12.82 -7.24 -25.06
CA LEU A 118 13.68 -8.28 -25.63
C LEU A 118 12.90 -9.26 -26.51
N LEU A 119 11.74 -9.74 -26.06
CA LEU A 119 10.88 -10.63 -26.85
C LEU A 119 10.40 -9.95 -28.14
N ASN A 120 9.99 -8.68 -28.05
CA ASN A 120 9.59 -7.90 -29.22
C ASN A 120 10.75 -7.70 -30.20
N ALA A 121 11.97 -7.46 -29.71
CA ALA A 121 13.16 -7.35 -30.54
C ALA A 121 13.50 -8.69 -31.23
N HIS A 122 13.32 -9.81 -30.53
CA HIS A 122 13.51 -11.14 -31.11
C HIS A 122 12.48 -11.46 -32.19
N ASN A 123 11.21 -11.14 -31.97
CA ASN A 123 10.15 -11.36 -32.98
C ASN A 123 10.28 -10.45 -34.20
N LYS A 124 10.99 -9.32 -34.07
CA LYS A 124 11.30 -8.40 -35.17
C LYS A 124 12.62 -8.71 -35.88
N LYS A 125 13.31 -9.81 -35.55
CA LYS A 125 14.53 -10.19 -36.27
C LYS A 125 14.17 -10.49 -37.72
N ILE A 126 14.76 -9.69 -38.60
CA ILE A 126 14.83 -9.93 -40.04
C ILE A 126 15.48 -11.29 -40.23
N ILE A 127 14.74 -12.24 -40.80
CA ILE A 127 15.29 -13.52 -41.24
C ILE A 127 15.66 -13.30 -42.71
N TYR A 128 16.95 -13.48 -43.02
CA TYR A 128 17.38 -13.53 -44.41
C TYR A 128 17.26 -14.97 -44.88
N ASN A 129 16.66 -15.19 -46.04
CA ASN A 129 16.64 -16.52 -46.66
C ASN A 129 18.04 -16.90 -47.17
N VAL A 130 18.18 -18.13 -47.67
CA VAL A 130 19.47 -18.68 -48.15
C VAL A 130 20.07 -17.87 -49.31
N ASP A 131 19.24 -17.09 -50.01
CA ASP A 131 19.61 -16.21 -51.12
C ASP A 131 19.93 -14.76 -50.65
N GLY A 132 19.86 -14.48 -49.35
CA GLY A 132 20.14 -13.17 -48.77
C GLY A 132 19.00 -12.16 -48.88
N ASN A 133 17.79 -12.58 -49.22
CA ASN A 133 16.60 -11.73 -49.28
C ASN A 133 15.90 -11.63 -47.92
N LEU A 134 15.32 -10.47 -47.64
CA LEU A 134 14.51 -10.20 -46.45
C LEU A 134 13.21 -11.03 -46.50
N GLU A 135 13.04 -12.02 -45.63
CA GLU A 135 11.74 -12.61 -45.35
C GLU A 135 11.06 -11.79 -44.25
N SER A 136 10.05 -11.02 -44.64
CA SER A 136 9.10 -10.47 -43.67
C SER A 136 8.11 -11.57 -43.29
N GLN A 137 7.99 -11.87 -41.99
CA GLN A 137 6.85 -12.62 -41.46
C GLN A 137 5.55 -11.84 -41.64
#